data_AF-A0A2N1MIB1-F1
#
_entry.id   AF-A0A2N1MIB1-F1
#
_cell.length_a   1.000
_cell.length_b   1.000
_cell.length_c   1.000
_cell.angle_alpha   90.00
_cell.angle_beta   90.00
_cell.angle_gamma   90.00
#
_symmetry.space_group_name_H-M   'P 1'
#
loop_
_entity.id
_entity.type
_entity.pdbx_description
1 polymer ?
#
loop_
_entity_poly.entity_id
_entity_poly.type
_entity_poly.pdbx_seq_one_letter_code
_entity_poly.pdbx_strand_id
1 'polypeptide(L)' 'MKEKRVKYLAIKNIKKDRELFDLMDEVKEFELHNIRVRRYSELFISGIDFIKNI' A
#
# COMPACT_ATOMS: atom_id res chain seq x y z
N MET A 1 12.57 -18.03 -3.36
CA MET A 1 13.95 -17.54 -3.63
C MET A 1 14.46 -16.85 -2.37
N LYS A 2 15.75 -16.42 -2.28
CA LYS A 2 16.22 -15.54 -1.17
C LYS A 2 15.64 -14.11 -1.35
N GLU A 3 14.32 -14.04 -1.50
CA GLU A 3 13.54 -12.93 -2.05
C GLU A 3 13.48 -11.77 -1.06
N LYS A 4 13.76 -10.56 -1.55
CA LYS A 4 13.41 -9.32 -0.85
C LYS A 4 11.94 -9.38 -0.46
N ARG A 5 11.67 -9.47 0.85
CA ARG A 5 10.32 -9.33 1.38
C ARG A 5 9.87 -7.88 1.21
N VAL A 6 8.78 -7.68 0.51
CA VAL A 6 8.12 -6.37 0.40
C VAL A 6 7.61 -5.98 1.78
N LYS A 7 8.00 -4.80 2.30
CA LYS A 7 7.55 -4.34 3.62
C LYS A 7 6.16 -3.69 3.59
N TYR A 8 5.82 -3.04 2.48
CA TYR A 8 4.56 -2.31 2.31
C TYR A 8 3.95 -2.62 0.95
N LEU A 9 2.63 -2.84 0.92
CA LEU A 9 1.89 -3.15 -0.31
C LEU A 9 0.65 -2.24 -0.41
N ALA A 10 0.42 -1.65 -1.58
CA ALA A 10 -0.86 -1.00 -1.90
C ALA A 10 -1.26 -1.36 -3.32
N ILE A 11 -2.53 -1.74 -3.50
CA ILE A 11 -3.10 -2.10 -4.79
C ILE A 11 -4.45 -1.40 -4.90
N LYS A 12 -4.63 -0.59 -5.94
CA LYS A 12 -5.88 0.12 -6.24
C LYS A 12 -6.48 -0.37 -7.55
N ASN A 13 -7.74 -0.77 -7.52
CA ASN A 13 -8.53 -0.99 -8.72
C ASN A 13 -9.12 0.35 -9.18
N ILE A 14 -8.48 0.95 -10.19
CA ILE A 14 -8.87 2.26 -10.74
C ILE A 14 -10.31 2.24 -11.30
N LYS A 15 -10.75 1.12 -11.87
CA LYS A 15 -12.09 1.02 -12.50
C LYS A 15 -13.22 0.94 -11.50
N LYS A 16 -12.99 0.33 -10.33
CA LYS A 16 -14.01 0.09 -9.30
C LYS A 16 -13.85 1.00 -8.08
N ASP A 17 -12.87 1.91 -8.11
CA ASP A 17 -12.45 2.75 -6.99
C ASP A 17 -12.39 2.00 -5.66
N ARG A 18 -11.80 0.79 -5.69
CA ARG A 18 -11.65 -0.09 -4.54
C ARG A 18 -10.20 -0.47 -4.37
N GLU A 19 -9.73 -0.56 -3.14
CA GLU A 19 -8.35 -0.88 -2.81
C GLU A 19 -8.24 -2.24 -2.11
N LEU A 20 -7.07 -2.85 -2.16
CA LEU A 20 -6.76 -4.04 -1.36
C LEU A 20 -6.94 -3.76 0.14
N PHE A 21 -6.73 -2.51 0.57
CA PHE A 21 -6.95 -2.08 1.94
C PHE A 21 -8.41 -2.27 2.41
N ASP A 22 -9.38 -2.22 1.48
CA ASP A 22 -10.81 -2.39 1.80
C ASP A 22 -11.23 -3.86 1.95
N LEU A 23 -10.30 -4.79 1.71
CA LEU A 23 -10.51 -6.23 1.70
C LEU A 23 -9.90 -6.84 2.98
N MET A 24 -10.66 -6.80 4.08
CA MET A 24 -10.14 -7.06 5.43
C MET A 24 -9.51 -8.45 5.59
N ASP A 25 -10.10 -9.49 4.98
CA ASP A 25 -9.59 -10.86 5.13
C ASP A 25 -8.29 -11.05 4.34
N GLU A 26 -8.20 -10.46 3.15
CA GLU A 26 -7.00 -10.41 2.34
C GLU A 26 -5.89 -9.60 3.02
N VAL A 27 -6.20 -8.46 3.65
CA VAL A 27 -5.25 -7.68 4.44
C VAL A 27 -4.64 -8.52 5.56
N LYS A 28 -5.46 -9.27 6.31
CA LYS A 28 -4.98 -10.15 7.39
C LYS A 28 -4.03 -11.22 6.87
N GLU A 29 -4.32 -11.81 5.71
CA GLU A 29 -3.43 -12.79 5.09
C GLU A 29 -2.04 -12.18 4.81
N PHE A 30 -1.97 -10.98 4.24
CA PHE A 30 -0.70 -10.29 3.99
C PHE A 30 0.07 -9.95 5.28
N GLU A 31 -0.63 -9.61 6.37
CA GLU A 31 -0.01 -9.33 7.67
C GLU A 31 0.68 -10.56 8.25
N LEU A 32 0.15 -11.78 8.05
CA LEU A 32 0.80 -13.03 8.45
C LEU A 32 2.16 -13.24 7.74
N HIS A 33 2.30 -12.68 6.53
CA HIS A 33 3.55 -12.70 5.77
C HIS A 33 4.48 -11.52 6.08
N ASN A 34 4.18 -10.74 7.13
CA ASN A 34 4.87 -9.51 7.51
C ASN A 34 4.84 -8.42 6.43
N ILE A 35 3.77 -8.39 5.62
CA ILE A 35 3.56 -7.37 4.59
C ILE A 35 2.46 -6.43 5.10
N ARG A 36 2.80 -5.15 5.27
CA ARG A 36 1.80 -4.16 5.70
C ARG A 36 1.05 -3.61 4.50
N VAL A 37 -0.25 -3.89 4.41
CA VAL A 37 -1.10 -3.26 3.40
C VAL A 37 -1.38 -1.81 3.78
N ARG A 38 -1.28 -0.91 2.81
CA ARG A 38 -1.55 0.53 2.93
C ARG A 38 -2.56 0.98 1.89
N ARG A 39 -3.24 2.08 2.17
CA ARG A 39 -4.04 2.78 1.14
C ARG A 39 -3.11 3.36 0.07
N TYR A 40 -3.57 3.34 -1.17
CA TYR A 40 -2.83 3.92 -2.29
C TYR A 40 -2.58 5.42 -2.08
N SER A 41 -3.58 6.15 -1.55
CA SER A 41 -3.46 7.56 -1.21
C SER A 41 -2.40 7.86 -0.16
N GLU A 42 -2.12 6.93 0.77
CA GLU A 42 -1.05 7.07 1.76
C GLU A 42 0.35 6.92 1.15
N LEU A 43 0.47 6.28 -0.01
CA LEU A 43 1.73 6.19 -0.77
C LEU A 43 1.91 7.36 -1.74
N PHE A 44 0.88 8.17 -1.96
CA PHE A 44 0.97 9.34 -2.82
C PHE A 44 1.72 10.45 -2.10
N ILE A 45 3.01 10.59 -2.41
CA ILE A 45 3.79 11.76 -2.01
C ILE A 45 3.51 12.86 -3.02
N SER A 46 2.73 13.85 -2.61
CA SER A 46 2.58 15.11 -3.34
C SER A 46 3.96 15.76 -3.46
N GLY A 47 4.46 15.91 -4.69
CA GLY A 47 5.74 16.58 -4.95
C GLY A 47 5.77 18.01 -4.41
N ILE A 48 4.61 18.67 -4.31
CA ILE A 48 4.46 19.99 -3.72
C ILE A 48 4.76 19.96 -2.21
N ASP A 49 4.26 18.93 -1.50
CA ASP A 49 4.48 18.80 -0.05
C ASP A 49 5.93 18.39 0.26
N PHE A 50 6.57 17.62 -0.62
CA PHE A 50 7.99 17.31 -0.52
C PHE A 50 8.88 18.55 -0.71
N ILE A 51 8.60 19.37 -1.73
CA ILE A 51 9.38 20.59 -2.02
C ILE A 51 9.17 21.67 -0.96
N LYS A 52 7.97 21.79 -0.37
CA LYS A 52 7.69 22.76 0.71
C LYS A 52 8.46 22.49 2.00
N ASN A 53 9.01 21.29 2.18
CA ASN A 53 9.78 20.90 3.35
C ASN A 53 11.30 20.90 3.11
N ILE A 54 11.76 21.49 1.99
CA ILE A 54 13.18 21.76 1.65
C ILE A 54 13.43 23.25 1.81
#